data_AF-A0A1A7ZSL5-F1
#
_entry.id   AF-A0A1A7ZSL5-F1
#
_cell.length_a   1.000
_cell.length_b   1.000
_cell.length_c   1.000
_cell.angle_alpha   90.00
_cell.angle_beta   90.00
_cell.angle_gamma   90.00
#
_symmetry.space_group_name_H-M   'P 1'
#
loop_
_entity.id
_entity.type
_entity.pdbx_description
1 polymer ?
#
loop_
_entity_poly.entity_id
_entity_poly.type
_entity_poly.pdbx_seq_one_letter_code
_entity_poly.pdbx_strand_id
1 'polypeptide(L)'
;FKIKPEDEVKQVRQSQLKIGTVLHLPVTLTCPSIADVVPFVLGIDVKESNSSSATFHVPSPPAAPIRSEKRLPRHAERKVELLKTVSIPEEPSPDLPKFTNLPINVQCYGVALKPVIRQTRVDYLLEYFKGDTVALLSKETVKSVGNLKVKEWYIGFLRGKIGLVHHKNIKLITKDQVIDFTGVKITTENLLGNMTLPFRKFTYMYSAIQTLVTEHITSWRHFANALGYEDQPLDTITRRQAETEADKVACVLEKLKEDCHTDRYRRKFLHELMLGLLKMDSVNLVAKVIQNTVILSAAVELGIRWRELAEKMGKLSSTHIADYEAPHRGTNGEVCSQSMWKPAYDFLYSWSLPYGDGYRDMIQDLHLALDKMKNPVTKQWRHLTGALITVNCLDVFRDSAFPKP
;
A
#
# COMPACT_ATOMS: atom_id res chain seq x y z
N PHE A 1 20.07 -5.03 -26.98
CA PHE A 1 19.49 -6.30 -26.49
C PHE A 1 19.23 -7.22 -27.67
N LYS A 2 19.38 -8.54 -27.48
CA LYS A 2 19.02 -9.57 -28.47
C LYS A 2 18.12 -10.62 -27.81
N ILE A 3 17.04 -10.99 -28.48
CA ILE A 3 16.16 -12.08 -28.04
C ILE A 3 16.90 -13.41 -28.28
N LYS A 4 16.72 -14.40 -27.39
CA LYS A 4 17.24 -15.74 -27.67
C LYS A 4 16.48 -16.35 -28.87
N PRO A 5 17.16 -17.11 -29.76
CA PRO A 5 16.49 -17.71 -30.93
C PRO A 5 15.25 -18.55 -30.58
N GLU A 6 15.25 -19.21 -29.42
CA GLU A 6 14.14 -20.03 -28.90
C GLU A 6 12.91 -19.24 -28.45
N ASP A 7 13.07 -17.92 -28.29
CA ASP A 7 12.05 -16.99 -27.80
C ASP A 7 11.55 -16.04 -28.90
N GLU A 8 12.06 -16.14 -30.13
CA GLU A 8 11.59 -15.33 -31.27
C GLU A 8 10.14 -15.63 -31.66
N VAL A 9 9.69 -16.89 -31.48
CA VAL A 9 8.32 -17.31 -31.76
C VAL A 9 7.81 -18.24 -30.66
N LYS A 10 6.73 -17.84 -29.97
CA LYS A 10 6.02 -18.67 -29.00
C LYS A 10 4.64 -19.05 -29.53
N GLN A 11 4.34 -20.34 -29.57
CA GLN A 11 3.04 -20.85 -30.04
C GLN A 11 2.08 -21.06 -28.87
N VAL A 12 0.86 -20.52 -28.98
CA VAL A 12 -0.23 -20.76 -28.03
C VAL A 12 -1.25 -21.71 -28.66
N ARG A 13 -1.56 -22.81 -27.97
CA ARG A 13 -2.56 -23.77 -28.45
C ARG A 13 -3.95 -23.42 -27.91
N GLN A 14 -4.99 -23.65 -28.71
CA GLN A 14 -6.38 -23.33 -28.34
C GLN A 14 -6.84 -24.02 -27.04
N SER A 15 -6.29 -25.19 -26.71
CA SER A 15 -6.58 -25.90 -25.45
C SER A 15 -6.12 -25.13 -24.21
N GLN A 16 -5.11 -24.28 -24.32
CA GLN A 16 -4.57 -23.48 -23.21
C GLN A 16 -5.41 -22.22 -22.95
N LEU A 17 -6.13 -21.72 -23.96
CA LEU A 17 -6.99 -20.53 -23.85
C LEU A 17 -8.35 -20.83 -23.20
N LYS A 18 -8.84 -22.08 -23.27
CA LYS A 18 -10.16 -22.47 -22.72
C LYS A 18 -10.23 -22.50 -21.18
N ILE A 19 -9.12 -22.31 -20.47
CA ILE A 19 -9.02 -22.43 -19.00
C ILE A 19 -9.24 -21.06 -18.29
N GLY A 20 -9.54 -19.99 -19.04
CA GLY A 20 -9.87 -18.67 -18.47
C GLY A 20 -8.74 -18.03 -17.64
N THR A 21 -7.51 -18.49 -17.83
CA THR A 21 -6.32 -18.06 -17.08
C THR A 21 -5.36 -17.35 -18.03
N VAL A 22 -4.74 -16.28 -17.55
CA VAL A 22 -3.67 -15.57 -18.26
C VAL A 22 -2.54 -16.57 -18.59
N LEU A 23 -2.07 -16.56 -19.85
CA LEU A 23 -0.96 -17.40 -20.29
C LEU A 23 0.36 -16.63 -20.19
N HIS A 24 1.31 -17.19 -19.44
CA HIS A 24 2.63 -16.60 -19.26
C HIS A 24 3.64 -17.23 -20.23
N LEU A 25 4.16 -16.41 -21.15
CA LEU A 25 5.17 -16.80 -22.12
C LEU A 25 6.46 -15.99 -21.83
N PRO A 26 7.41 -16.53 -21.05
CA PRO A 26 8.64 -15.81 -20.76
C PRO A 26 9.48 -15.63 -22.03
N VAL A 27 10.10 -14.45 -22.16
CA VAL A 27 11.01 -14.08 -23.25
C VAL A 27 12.35 -13.66 -22.64
N THR A 28 13.43 -14.31 -23.06
CA THR A 28 14.77 -14.05 -22.54
C THR A 28 15.51 -13.05 -23.43
N LEU A 29 16.06 -12.01 -22.80
CA LEU A 29 16.87 -11.00 -23.47
C LEU A 29 18.33 -11.14 -23.06
N THR A 30 19.23 -11.05 -24.03
CA THR A 30 20.68 -11.01 -23.82
C THR A 30 21.21 -9.62 -24.12
N CYS A 31 22.11 -9.12 -23.27
CA CYS A 31 22.87 -7.90 -23.51
C CYS A 31 24.37 -8.24 -23.53
N PRO A 32 25.12 -7.88 -24.58
CA PRO A 32 26.54 -8.21 -24.68
C PRO A 32 27.45 -7.40 -23.75
N SER A 33 26.97 -6.28 -23.18
CA SER A 33 27.73 -5.41 -22.27
C SER A 33 26.83 -4.86 -21.16
N ILE A 34 27.30 -4.91 -19.91
CA ILE A 34 26.62 -4.34 -18.74
C ILE A 34 26.75 -2.80 -18.71
N ALA A 35 27.75 -2.24 -19.41
CA ALA A 35 28.03 -0.80 -19.41
C ALA A 35 27.06 0.04 -20.25
N ASP A 36 26.24 -0.59 -21.11
CA ASP A 36 25.40 0.08 -22.11
C ASP A 36 23.91 -0.33 -22.03
N VAL A 37 23.40 -0.57 -20.82
CA VAL A 37 21.98 -0.87 -20.60
C VAL A 37 21.15 0.40 -20.79
N VAL A 38 20.79 0.70 -22.04
CA VAL A 38 19.89 1.80 -22.41
C VAL A 38 18.42 1.36 -22.37
N PRO A 39 17.47 2.27 -22.11
CA PRO A 39 16.04 1.96 -22.23
C PRO A 39 15.71 1.41 -23.62
N PHE A 40 14.86 0.39 -23.68
CA PHE A 40 14.43 -0.23 -24.94
C PHE A 40 12.92 -0.48 -24.93
N VAL A 41 12.35 -0.72 -26.11
CA VAL A 41 10.93 -1.11 -26.25
C VAL A 41 10.90 -2.46 -26.95
N LEU A 42 10.27 -3.45 -26.31
CA LEU A 42 10.03 -4.76 -26.89
C LEU A 42 8.73 -4.72 -27.70
N GLY A 43 8.83 -4.92 -29.01
CA GLY A 43 7.68 -5.13 -29.88
C GLY A 43 7.25 -6.59 -29.86
N ILE A 44 5.96 -6.85 -29.66
CA ILE A 44 5.38 -8.19 -29.64
C ILE A 44 4.24 -8.22 -30.66
N ASP A 45 4.38 -9.06 -31.69
CA ASP A 45 3.33 -9.29 -32.68
C ASP A 45 2.58 -10.58 -32.35
N VAL A 46 1.29 -10.46 -32.11
CA VAL A 46 0.38 -11.58 -31.96
C VAL A 46 -0.32 -11.80 -33.30
N LYS A 47 -0.01 -12.93 -33.93
CA LYS A 47 -0.61 -13.35 -35.20
C LYS A 47 -1.53 -14.55 -34.97
N GLU A 48 -2.80 -14.39 -35.31
CA GLU A 48 -3.73 -15.51 -35.43
C GLU A 48 -3.69 -16.03 -36.87
N SER A 49 -3.81 -17.36 -37.05
CA SER A 49 -3.57 -18.02 -38.34
C SER A 49 -4.42 -17.48 -39.52
N ASN A 50 -5.56 -16.83 -39.24
CA ASN A 50 -6.52 -16.35 -40.25
C ASN A 50 -7.05 -14.92 -40.00
N SER A 51 -6.42 -14.08 -39.17
CA SER A 51 -6.96 -12.74 -38.85
C SER A 51 -5.86 -11.67 -38.63
N SER A 52 -6.30 -10.43 -38.36
CA SER A 52 -5.45 -9.24 -38.19
C SER A 52 -4.47 -9.38 -37.02
N SER A 53 -3.20 -9.06 -37.26
CA SER A 53 -2.16 -9.05 -36.23
C SER A 53 -2.32 -7.90 -35.24
N ALA A 54 -2.18 -8.18 -33.95
CA ALA A 54 -2.11 -7.16 -32.91
C ALA A 54 -0.65 -6.97 -32.46
N THR A 55 -0.18 -5.72 -32.47
CA THR A 55 1.18 -5.36 -32.03
C THR A 55 1.12 -4.68 -30.67
N PHE A 56 1.95 -5.14 -29.75
CA PHE A 56 2.13 -4.57 -28.41
C PHE A 56 3.54 -4.02 -28.27
N HIS A 57 3.66 -2.91 -27.54
CA HIS A 57 4.95 -2.30 -27.21
C HIS A 57 5.13 -2.29 -25.70
N VAL A 58 6.12 -3.04 -25.22
CA VAL A 58 6.44 -3.14 -23.79
C VAL A 58 7.75 -2.39 -23.54
N PRO A 59 7.74 -1.24 -22.85
CA PRO A 59 8.96 -0.54 -22.51
C PRO A 59 9.78 -1.35 -21.49
N SER A 60 11.10 -1.22 -21.55
CA SER A 60 12.01 -1.78 -20.56
C SER A 60 11.67 -1.25 -19.16
N PRO A 61 11.87 -2.06 -18.10
CA PRO A 61 11.67 -1.58 -16.74
C PRO A 61 12.41 -0.26 -16.49
N PRO A 62 11.80 0.72 -15.81
CA PRO A 62 12.48 1.96 -15.51
C PRO A 62 13.73 1.67 -14.68
N ALA A 63 14.81 2.43 -14.92
CA ALA A 63 16.00 2.35 -14.09
C ALA A 63 15.58 2.51 -12.62
N ALA A 64 16.12 1.67 -11.73
CA ALA A 64 15.88 1.81 -10.30
C ALA A 64 16.18 3.27 -9.90
N PRO A 65 15.30 3.94 -9.13
CA PRO A 65 15.47 5.35 -8.83
C PRO A 65 16.84 5.59 -8.20
N ILE A 66 17.70 6.26 -8.95
CA ILE A 66 19.02 6.66 -8.49
C ILE A 66 18.79 7.61 -7.33
N ARG A 67 19.33 7.27 -6.15
CA ARG A 67 19.33 8.16 -4.98
C ARG A 67 19.84 9.53 -5.42
N SER A 68 18.96 10.52 -5.45
CA SER A 68 19.27 11.92 -5.73
C SER A 68 19.96 12.59 -4.53
N GLU A 69 20.92 11.90 -3.91
CA GLU A 69 21.87 12.45 -2.95
C GLU A 69 23.14 12.87 -3.70
N LYS A 70 23.04 13.85 -4.60
CA LYS A 70 24.16 14.66 -5.10
C LYS A 70 23.68 15.82 -5.99
N ARG A 71 22.78 16.65 -5.46
CA ARG A 71 22.73 18.05 -5.93
C ARG A 71 23.76 18.84 -5.11
N LEU A 72 24.92 19.10 -5.69
CA LEU A 72 25.88 20.07 -5.18
C LEU A 72 25.22 21.46 -5.11
N PRO A 73 25.35 22.22 -4.02
CA PRO A 73 24.82 23.57 -3.95
C PRO A 73 25.70 24.52 -4.78
N ARG A 74 25.18 25.07 -5.89
CA ARG A 74 25.78 26.23 -6.57
C ARG A 74 25.60 27.45 -5.69
N HIS A 75 26.67 27.83 -4.98
CA HIS A 75 26.70 28.91 -4.00
C HIS A 75 26.93 30.32 -4.60
N ALA A 76 26.70 30.54 -5.88
CA ALA A 76 27.20 31.73 -6.60
C ALA A 76 26.15 32.74 -7.11
N GLU A 77 24.86 32.61 -6.77
CA GLU A 77 23.82 33.60 -7.16
C GLU A 77 23.09 34.21 -5.93
N ARG A 78 23.56 33.91 -4.72
CA ARG A 78 22.93 34.27 -3.44
C ARG A 78 23.10 35.73 -2.98
N LYS A 79 23.45 36.68 -3.85
CA LYS A 79 23.85 38.03 -3.41
C LYS A 79 23.18 39.23 -4.08
N VAL A 80 22.19 39.05 -4.96
CA VAL A 80 21.56 40.21 -5.64
C VAL A 80 20.03 40.32 -5.48
N GLU A 81 19.34 39.37 -4.82
CA GLU A 81 17.87 39.43 -4.65
C GLU A 81 17.39 39.54 -3.18
N LEU A 82 18.24 40.00 -2.26
CA LEU A 82 17.85 40.32 -0.88
C LEU A 82 17.07 41.65 -0.73
N LEU A 83 16.75 42.31 -1.85
CA LEU A 83 16.09 43.61 -1.89
C LEU A 83 14.92 43.60 -2.89
N LYS A 84 13.93 42.71 -2.69
CA LYS A 84 12.53 42.84 -3.12
C LYS A 84 11.78 41.52 -2.89
N THR A 85 11.33 41.28 -1.66
CA THR A 85 10.20 40.37 -1.42
C THR A 85 9.17 41.12 -0.60
N VAL A 86 8.35 41.90 -1.32
CA VAL A 86 7.04 42.31 -0.81
C VAL A 86 6.20 41.04 -0.81
N SER A 87 5.80 40.60 0.37
CA SER A 87 4.86 39.49 0.57
C SER A 87 3.55 39.79 -0.15
N ILE A 88 3.35 39.15 -1.31
CA ILE A 88 2.08 39.17 -2.03
C ILE A 88 1.08 38.38 -1.19
N PRO A 89 -0.13 38.91 -0.91
CA PRO A 89 -1.18 38.16 -0.24
C PRO A 89 -1.49 36.88 -1.05
N GLU A 90 -1.41 35.72 -0.40
CA GLU A 90 -1.77 34.44 -1.03
C GLU A 90 -3.22 34.49 -1.50
N GLU A 91 -3.46 34.13 -2.76
CA GLU A 91 -4.80 34.02 -3.32
C GLU A 91 -5.63 32.99 -2.53
N PRO A 92 -6.93 33.24 -2.31
CA PRO A 92 -7.81 32.30 -1.64
C PRO A 92 -7.85 30.99 -2.42
N SER A 93 -7.45 29.90 -1.77
CA SER A 93 -7.53 28.56 -2.35
C SER A 93 -8.97 28.26 -2.76
N PRO A 94 -9.22 27.65 -3.94
CA PRO A 94 -10.55 27.19 -4.29
C PRO A 94 -11.11 26.27 -3.19
N ASP A 95 -12.41 26.34 -2.93
CA ASP A 95 -13.13 25.56 -1.91
C ASP A 95 -12.99 24.05 -2.17
N LEU A 96 -11.87 23.47 -1.73
CA LEU A 96 -11.66 22.03 -1.76
C LEU A 96 -12.55 21.39 -0.68
N PRO A 97 -13.20 20.24 -0.98
CA PRO A 97 -14.10 19.60 -0.06
C PRO A 97 -13.38 19.26 1.26
N LYS A 98 -13.86 19.84 2.36
CA LYS A 98 -13.34 19.56 3.69
C LYS A 98 -13.95 18.25 4.22
N PHE A 99 -13.09 17.37 4.75
CA PHE A 99 -13.54 16.16 5.42
C PHE A 99 -14.54 16.51 6.54
N THR A 100 -15.72 15.90 6.47
CA THR A 100 -16.77 16.07 7.46
C THR A 100 -17.13 14.71 8.07
N ASN A 101 -17.39 14.68 9.38
CA ASN A 101 -17.82 13.47 10.04
C ASN A 101 -19.29 13.18 9.69
N LEU A 102 -19.53 12.13 8.92
CA LEU A 102 -20.84 11.75 8.42
C LEU A 102 -21.20 10.32 8.87
N PRO A 103 -22.48 10.02 9.09
CA PRO A 103 -22.92 8.66 9.34
C PRO A 103 -22.74 7.81 8.07
N ILE A 104 -22.17 6.61 8.21
CA ILE A 104 -22.02 5.69 7.08
C ILE A 104 -23.31 4.87 6.93
N ASN A 105 -23.92 4.92 5.75
CA ASN A 105 -25.12 4.13 5.44
C ASN A 105 -24.73 2.69 5.08
N VAL A 106 -24.56 1.87 6.11
CA VAL A 106 -24.29 0.44 5.94
C VAL A 106 -25.54 -0.25 5.38
N GLN A 107 -25.40 -0.90 4.23
CA GLN A 107 -26.50 -1.63 3.57
C GLN A 107 -26.64 -3.08 4.03
N CYS A 108 -25.61 -3.63 4.68
CA CYS A 108 -25.54 -5.04 5.05
C CYS A 108 -25.26 -5.23 6.53
N TYR A 109 -26.09 -6.04 7.17
CA TYR A 109 -25.94 -6.39 8.57
C TYR A 109 -25.88 -7.91 8.70
N GLY A 110 -25.38 -8.36 9.84
CA GLY A 110 -25.30 -9.77 10.16
C GLY A 110 -25.58 -10.04 11.63
N VAL A 111 -26.26 -11.13 11.93
CA VAL A 111 -26.48 -11.60 13.31
C VAL A 111 -25.50 -12.72 13.61
N ALA A 112 -24.78 -12.57 14.71
CA ALA A 112 -23.87 -13.60 15.21
C ALA A 112 -24.63 -14.85 15.69
N LEU A 113 -24.35 -15.99 15.06
CA LEU A 113 -25.00 -17.27 15.34
C LEU A 113 -24.45 -17.98 16.59
N LYS A 114 -23.22 -17.64 16.98
CA LYS A 114 -22.54 -18.19 18.16
C LYS A 114 -21.59 -17.15 18.76
N PRO A 115 -21.26 -17.24 20.05
CA PRO A 115 -20.31 -16.31 20.65
C PRO A 115 -18.88 -16.63 20.19
N VAL A 116 -18.06 -15.59 20.07
CA VAL A 116 -16.62 -15.66 19.91
C VAL A 116 -16.00 -14.68 20.90
N ILE A 117 -15.45 -15.24 21.98
CA ILE A 117 -14.74 -14.52 23.04
C ILE A 117 -13.36 -15.18 23.14
N ARG A 118 -12.29 -14.39 23.10
CA ARG A 118 -10.93 -14.93 23.11
C ARG A 118 -10.29 -14.64 24.47
N GLN A 119 -9.57 -15.63 25.00
CA GLN A 119 -8.79 -15.46 26.23
C GLN A 119 -7.68 -14.41 26.06
N THR A 120 -7.05 -14.40 24.89
CA THR A 120 -6.12 -13.35 24.49
C THR A 120 -6.74 -12.56 23.35
N ARG A 121 -6.85 -11.25 23.52
CA ARG A 121 -7.36 -10.35 22.48
C ARG A 121 -6.44 -10.44 21.26
N VAL A 122 -7.01 -10.82 20.12
CA VAL A 122 -6.29 -10.88 18.84
C VAL A 122 -6.72 -9.68 18.02
N ASP A 123 -5.75 -8.84 17.64
CA ASP A 123 -6.03 -7.66 16.83
C ASP A 123 -6.70 -8.04 15.50
N TYR A 124 -7.62 -7.18 15.07
CA TYR A 124 -8.37 -7.30 13.82
C TYR A 124 -9.28 -8.54 13.71
N LEU A 125 -9.49 -9.31 14.78
CA LEU A 125 -10.56 -10.30 14.88
C LEU A 125 -11.61 -9.77 15.86
N LEU A 126 -12.85 -9.60 15.39
CA LEU A 126 -13.91 -9.10 16.27
C LEU A 126 -14.38 -10.18 17.25
N GLU A 127 -14.65 -9.74 18.47
CA GLU A 127 -15.31 -10.51 19.51
C GLU A 127 -16.77 -10.10 19.59
N TYR A 128 -17.65 -11.08 19.75
CA TYR A 128 -19.09 -10.89 19.72
C TYR A 128 -19.80 -12.00 20.48
N PHE A 129 -20.98 -11.69 20.99
CA PHE A 129 -21.89 -12.65 21.59
C PHE A 129 -22.86 -13.21 20.56
N LYS A 130 -23.50 -14.33 20.88
CA LYS A 130 -24.62 -14.83 20.07
C LYS A 130 -25.75 -13.80 20.10
N GLY A 131 -26.30 -13.48 18.93
CA GLY A 131 -27.35 -12.49 18.76
C GLY A 131 -26.84 -11.07 18.52
N ASP A 132 -25.54 -10.79 18.67
CA ASP A 132 -24.98 -9.47 18.36
C ASP A 132 -25.21 -9.15 16.87
N THR A 133 -25.74 -7.95 16.61
CA THR A 133 -25.77 -7.37 15.26
C THR A 133 -24.40 -6.82 14.93
N VAL A 134 -23.88 -7.15 13.75
CA VAL A 134 -22.63 -6.63 13.18
C VAL A 134 -22.96 -5.87 11.91
N ALA A 135 -22.44 -4.64 11.78
CA ALA A 135 -22.48 -3.91 10.51
C ALA A 135 -21.40 -4.48 9.58
N LEU A 136 -21.76 -4.89 8.37
CA LEU A 136 -20.81 -5.42 7.39
C LEU A 136 -20.44 -4.32 6.39
N LEU A 137 -19.15 -3.99 6.30
CA LEU A 137 -18.68 -2.92 5.43
C LEU A 137 -18.72 -3.31 3.94
N SER A 138 -18.63 -4.61 3.65
CA SER A 138 -18.85 -5.18 2.32
C SER A 138 -19.49 -6.56 2.44
N LYS A 139 -20.21 -6.98 1.38
CA LYS A 139 -20.66 -8.37 1.20
C LYS A 139 -19.52 -9.29 0.77
N GLU A 140 -18.45 -8.72 0.22
CA GLU A 140 -17.27 -9.48 -0.20
C GLU A 140 -16.52 -9.99 1.02
N THR A 141 -15.98 -11.19 0.88
CA THR A 141 -15.17 -11.81 1.93
C THR A 141 -13.71 -11.73 1.59
N VAL A 142 -12.88 -11.49 2.60
CA VAL A 142 -11.43 -11.69 2.51
C VAL A 142 -11.06 -13.09 2.96
N LYS A 143 -9.93 -13.59 2.46
CA LYS A 143 -9.40 -14.90 2.80
C LYS A 143 -8.28 -14.75 3.82
N SER A 144 -8.31 -15.57 4.88
CA SER A 144 -7.20 -15.65 5.84
C SER A 144 -7.14 -17.06 6.43
N VAL A 145 -5.94 -17.54 6.75
CA VAL A 145 -5.77 -18.88 7.31
C VAL A 145 -6.29 -18.91 8.75
N GLY A 146 -7.18 -19.87 9.02
CA GLY A 146 -7.59 -20.21 10.38
C GLY A 146 -6.51 -21.04 11.09
N ASN A 147 -6.91 -22.12 11.77
CA ASN A 147 -5.92 -23.00 12.38
C ASN A 147 -5.16 -23.86 11.35
N LEU A 148 -5.87 -24.43 10.37
CA LEU A 148 -5.31 -25.40 9.41
C LEU A 148 -5.80 -25.23 7.96
N LYS A 149 -6.78 -24.34 7.73
CA LYS A 149 -7.39 -24.13 6.40
C LYS A 149 -7.62 -22.65 6.16
N VAL A 150 -7.54 -22.24 4.90
CA VAL A 150 -8.02 -20.92 4.46
C VAL A 150 -9.51 -20.82 4.76
N LYS A 151 -9.91 -19.71 5.37
CA LYS A 151 -11.28 -19.39 5.73
C LYS A 151 -11.67 -18.05 5.11
N GLU A 152 -12.97 -17.87 4.94
CA GLU A 152 -13.56 -16.62 4.46
C GLU A 152 -14.08 -15.80 5.64
N TRP A 153 -13.86 -14.49 5.56
CA TRP A 153 -14.18 -13.55 6.62
C TRP A 153 -14.84 -12.33 6.03
N TYR A 154 -15.93 -11.88 6.65
CA TYR A 154 -16.48 -10.56 6.41
C TYR A 154 -15.66 -9.51 7.15
N ILE A 155 -15.60 -8.30 6.60
CA ILE A 155 -15.13 -7.13 7.32
C ILE A 155 -16.33 -6.50 8.01
N GLY A 156 -16.35 -6.59 9.34
CA GLY A 156 -17.42 -6.09 10.18
C GLY A 156 -17.00 -4.89 11.02
N PHE A 157 -18.00 -4.14 11.46
CA PHE A 157 -17.91 -3.12 12.49
C PHE A 157 -18.82 -3.51 13.66
N LEU A 158 -18.26 -3.50 14.87
CA LEU A 158 -18.97 -3.74 16.10
C LEU A 158 -18.31 -2.98 17.25
N ARG A 159 -19.10 -2.24 18.03
CA ARG A 159 -18.68 -1.53 19.27
C ARG A 159 -17.42 -0.67 19.05
N GLY A 160 -17.43 0.12 17.99
CA GLY A 160 -16.36 1.07 17.67
C GLY A 160 -15.12 0.46 16.99
N LYS A 161 -15.12 -0.86 16.71
CA LYS A 161 -13.97 -1.55 16.11
C LYS A 161 -14.32 -2.15 14.76
N ILE A 162 -13.36 -2.10 13.84
CA ILE A 162 -13.40 -2.83 12.57
C ILE A 162 -12.53 -4.08 12.68
N GLY A 163 -13.00 -5.19 12.15
CA GLY A 163 -12.23 -6.42 12.11
C GLY A 163 -12.91 -7.52 11.32
N LEU A 164 -12.24 -8.66 11.26
CA LEU A 164 -12.72 -9.84 10.56
C LEU A 164 -13.71 -10.63 11.42
N VAL A 165 -14.78 -11.07 10.76
CA VAL A 165 -15.81 -11.94 11.33
C VAL A 165 -15.98 -13.16 10.44
N HIS A 166 -15.92 -14.35 11.01
CA HIS A 166 -15.98 -15.58 10.22
C HIS A 166 -17.34 -15.71 9.53
N HIS A 167 -17.34 -15.90 8.21
CA HIS A 167 -18.57 -15.84 7.41
C HIS A 167 -19.66 -16.83 7.88
N LYS A 168 -19.28 -18.08 8.24
CA LYS A 168 -20.25 -19.09 8.75
C LYS A 168 -20.83 -18.78 10.12
N ASN A 169 -20.28 -17.81 10.85
CA ASN A 169 -20.78 -17.44 12.16
C ASN A 169 -21.83 -16.33 12.07
N ILE A 170 -22.12 -15.84 10.86
CA ILE A 170 -22.97 -14.68 10.64
C ILE A 170 -24.11 -15.07 9.71
N LYS A 171 -25.34 -14.78 10.15
CA LYS A 171 -26.52 -14.80 9.30
C LYS A 171 -26.74 -13.40 8.77
N LEU A 172 -26.69 -13.23 7.45
CA LEU A 172 -26.98 -11.95 6.80
C LEU A 172 -28.44 -11.54 7.05
N ILE A 173 -28.65 -10.26 7.34
CA ILE A 173 -29.95 -9.64 7.56
C ILE A 173 -30.01 -8.27 6.88
N THR A 174 -31.22 -7.82 6.56
CA THR A 174 -31.44 -6.46 6.03
C THR A 174 -31.47 -5.43 7.16
N LYS A 175 -31.36 -4.15 6.82
CA LYS A 175 -31.42 -3.04 7.78
C LYS A 175 -32.72 -3.05 8.59
N ASP A 176 -33.85 -3.39 7.98
CA ASP A 176 -35.18 -3.43 8.63
C ASP A 176 -35.31 -4.55 9.66
N GLN A 177 -34.42 -5.55 9.59
CA GLN A 177 -34.38 -6.68 10.52
C GLN A 177 -33.45 -6.42 11.72
N VAL A 178 -32.79 -5.26 11.77
CA VAL A 178 -31.90 -4.90 12.86
C VAL A 178 -32.72 -4.46 14.08
N ILE A 179 -32.61 -5.21 15.16
CA ILE A 179 -33.34 -4.96 16.41
C ILE A 179 -32.69 -3.83 17.22
N ASP A 180 -31.36 -3.73 17.19
CA ASP A 180 -30.58 -2.74 17.94
C ASP A 180 -29.39 -2.21 17.13
N PHE A 181 -29.31 -0.88 17.05
CA PHE A 181 -28.26 -0.16 16.34
C PHE A 181 -27.13 0.37 17.24
N THR A 182 -27.25 0.29 18.56
CA THR A 182 -26.28 0.93 19.49
C THR A 182 -24.83 0.48 19.26
N GLY A 183 -24.62 -0.79 18.91
CA GLY A 183 -23.29 -1.34 18.63
C GLY A 183 -22.79 -1.21 17.18
N VAL A 184 -23.64 -0.74 16.25
CA VAL A 184 -23.37 -0.79 14.80
C VAL A 184 -23.47 0.58 14.10
N LYS A 185 -23.70 1.66 14.86
CA LYS A 185 -23.58 3.03 14.36
C LYS A 185 -22.12 3.33 14.04
N ILE A 186 -21.85 3.57 12.77
CA ILE A 186 -20.52 3.87 12.25
C ILE A 186 -20.53 5.25 11.60
N THR A 187 -19.49 6.03 11.86
CA THR A 187 -19.24 7.32 11.20
C THR A 187 -17.94 7.29 10.40
N THR A 188 -17.76 8.23 9.47
CA THR A 188 -16.54 8.36 8.68
C THR A 188 -15.32 8.58 9.57
N GLU A 189 -15.44 9.29 10.70
CA GLU A 189 -14.36 9.45 11.68
C GLU A 189 -13.99 8.14 12.37
N ASN A 190 -14.99 7.33 12.79
CA ASN A 190 -14.71 6.01 13.38
C ASN A 190 -14.04 5.07 12.37
N LEU A 191 -14.50 5.09 11.11
CA LEU A 191 -13.93 4.31 10.01
C LEU A 191 -12.48 4.73 9.75
N LEU A 192 -12.24 6.03 9.60
CA LEU A 192 -10.91 6.62 9.39
C LEU A 192 -9.93 6.25 10.51
N GLY A 193 -10.38 6.38 11.77
CA GLY A 193 -9.58 6.00 12.93
C GLY A 193 -9.15 4.54 12.87
N ASN A 194 -10.09 3.62 12.65
CA ASN A 194 -9.80 2.18 12.57
C ASN A 194 -8.91 1.82 11.38
N MET A 195 -9.16 2.40 10.19
CA MET A 195 -8.39 2.17 8.96
C MET A 195 -6.93 2.58 9.09
N THR A 196 -6.63 3.60 9.89
CA THR A 196 -5.28 4.16 9.99
C THR A 196 -4.45 3.53 11.12
N LEU A 197 -5.07 2.82 12.06
CA LEU A 197 -4.38 2.16 13.18
C LEU A 197 -3.22 1.22 12.77
N PRO A 198 -3.33 0.39 11.71
CA PRO A 198 -2.26 -0.53 11.35
C PRO A 198 -0.93 0.18 11.09
N PHE A 199 -0.97 1.37 10.49
CA PHE A 199 0.20 2.14 10.06
C PHE A 199 1.01 2.76 11.19
N ARG A 200 0.59 2.61 12.45
CA ARG A 200 1.43 2.91 13.61
C ARG A 200 2.65 1.99 13.74
N LYS A 201 2.63 0.84 13.04
CA LYS A 201 3.55 -0.28 13.23
C LYS A 201 4.27 -0.71 11.95
N PHE A 202 3.92 -0.15 10.80
CA PHE A 202 4.60 -0.44 9.53
C PHE A 202 5.95 0.27 9.47
N THR A 203 6.93 -0.43 8.89
CA THR A 203 8.20 0.14 8.46
C THR A 203 8.01 0.89 7.15
N TYR A 204 8.68 2.03 7.04
CA TYR A 204 8.63 2.88 5.85
C TYR A 204 10.00 3.50 5.55
N MET A 205 10.22 3.84 4.28
CA MET A 205 11.34 4.68 3.86
C MET A 205 10.83 6.12 3.69
N TYR A 206 11.35 7.04 4.50
CA TYR A 206 10.92 8.44 4.44
C TYR A 206 11.12 9.07 3.06
N SER A 207 12.28 8.83 2.44
CA SER A 207 12.58 9.36 1.10
C SER A 207 11.57 8.89 0.05
N ALA A 208 11.22 7.60 0.06
CA ALA A 208 10.25 7.05 -0.90
C ALA A 208 8.85 7.65 -0.70
N ILE A 209 8.44 7.85 0.56
CA ILE A 209 7.18 8.54 0.88
C ILE A 209 7.23 9.99 0.43
N GLN A 210 8.32 10.69 0.72
CA GLN A 210 8.49 12.09 0.37
C GLN A 210 8.34 12.29 -1.13
N THR A 211 9.10 11.55 -1.94
CA THR A 211 8.99 11.58 -3.41
C THR A 211 7.56 11.33 -3.87
N LEU A 212 6.94 10.24 -3.40
CA LEU A 212 5.59 9.87 -3.81
C LEU A 212 4.55 10.95 -3.48
N VAL A 213 4.63 11.53 -2.29
CA VAL A 213 3.69 12.56 -1.84
C VAL A 213 3.91 13.87 -2.59
N THR A 214 5.16 14.31 -2.77
CA THR A 214 5.48 15.56 -3.49
C THR A 214 5.12 15.50 -4.98
N GLU A 215 5.13 14.31 -5.58
CA GLU A 215 4.73 14.11 -6.98
C GLU A 215 3.21 14.15 -7.19
N HIS A 216 2.42 13.79 -6.18
CA HIS A 216 0.97 13.59 -6.31
C HIS A 216 0.13 14.68 -5.64
N ILE A 217 0.67 15.41 -4.66
CA ILE A 217 -0.03 16.51 -3.99
C ILE A 217 0.28 17.82 -4.69
N THR A 218 -0.77 18.51 -5.14
CA THR A 218 -0.67 19.76 -5.90
C THR A 218 -0.88 21.02 -5.07
N SER A 219 -1.39 20.90 -3.83
CA SER A 219 -1.62 22.04 -2.93
C SER A 219 -1.02 21.76 -1.55
N TRP A 220 0.06 22.48 -1.23
CA TRP A 220 0.68 22.38 0.11
C TRP A 220 -0.29 22.80 1.22
N ARG A 221 -1.12 23.82 0.96
CA ARG A 221 -2.08 24.39 1.92
C ARG A 221 -3.16 23.38 2.29
N HIS A 222 -3.76 22.72 1.29
CA HIS A 222 -4.76 21.68 1.54
C HIS A 222 -4.17 20.50 2.33
N PHE A 223 -2.93 20.13 2.01
CA PHE A 223 -2.21 19.08 2.72
C PHE A 223 -1.86 19.45 4.17
N ALA A 224 -1.37 20.66 4.40
CA ALA A 224 -1.09 21.19 5.73
C ALA A 224 -2.37 21.22 6.58
N ASN A 225 -3.47 21.71 6.01
CA ASN A 225 -4.76 21.78 6.68
C ASN A 225 -5.28 20.40 7.07
N ALA A 226 -5.23 19.42 6.17
CA ALA A 226 -5.66 18.04 6.45
C ALA A 226 -4.84 17.35 7.56
N LEU A 227 -3.58 17.76 7.74
CA LEU A 227 -2.69 17.31 8.81
C LEU A 227 -2.85 18.10 10.13
N GLY A 228 -3.74 19.10 10.17
CA GLY A 228 -4.03 19.91 11.36
C GLY A 228 -3.18 21.16 11.51
N TYR A 229 -2.55 21.65 10.44
CA TYR A 229 -1.76 22.89 10.42
C TYR A 229 -2.55 24.10 9.88
N GLU A 230 -3.87 24.13 10.08
CA GLU A 230 -4.82 25.08 9.45
C GLU A 230 -4.50 26.57 9.70
N ASP A 231 -3.87 26.89 10.84
CA ASP A 231 -3.56 28.28 11.23
C ASP A 231 -2.06 28.63 11.20
N GLN A 232 -1.20 27.72 10.73
CA GLN A 232 0.24 28.00 10.69
C GLN A 232 0.60 28.75 9.40
N PRO A 233 1.32 29.89 9.49
CA PRO A 233 1.85 30.57 8.32
C PRO A 233 2.97 29.71 7.71
N LEU A 234 3.16 29.82 6.39
CA LEU A 234 4.16 29.05 5.66
C LEU A 234 5.55 29.17 6.31
N ASP A 235 5.95 30.37 6.74
CA ASP A 235 7.23 30.65 7.40
C ASP A 235 7.48 29.86 8.69
N THR A 236 6.42 29.44 9.39
CA THR A 236 6.55 28.60 10.60
C THR A 236 6.76 27.12 10.25
N ILE A 237 6.31 26.71 9.06
CA ILE A 237 6.44 25.35 8.53
C ILE A 237 7.75 25.20 7.75
N THR A 238 8.09 26.18 6.90
CA THR A 238 9.27 26.17 6.04
C THR A 238 10.48 26.76 6.76
N ARG A 239 11.49 25.93 7.05
CA ARG A 239 12.80 26.40 7.55
C ARG A 239 13.72 26.93 6.46
N ARG A 240 13.33 26.76 5.19
CA ARG A 240 14.10 27.08 3.99
C ARG A 240 13.18 27.75 2.99
N GLN A 241 13.75 28.56 2.10
CA GLN A 241 13.01 29.15 0.99
C GLN A 241 12.51 28.01 0.08
N ALA A 242 11.19 27.84 0.02
CA ALA A 242 10.50 26.84 -0.78
C ALA A 242 9.80 27.56 -1.93
N GLU A 243 10.31 27.36 -3.15
CA GLU A 243 9.85 28.11 -4.32
C GLU A 243 8.71 27.36 -5.04
N THR A 244 8.81 26.03 -5.14
CA THR A 244 7.79 25.22 -5.82
C THR A 244 6.75 24.67 -4.84
N GLU A 245 5.55 24.36 -5.34
CA GLU A 245 4.52 23.67 -4.55
C GLU A 245 5.03 22.33 -3.98
N ALA A 246 5.83 21.59 -4.76
CA ALA A 246 6.45 20.35 -4.31
C ALA A 246 7.43 20.58 -3.14
N ASP A 247 8.21 21.66 -3.16
CA ASP A 247 9.10 22.03 -2.05
C ASP A 247 8.31 22.38 -0.80
N LYS A 248 7.20 23.12 -0.94
CA LYS A 248 6.32 23.46 0.18
C LYS A 248 5.66 22.21 0.78
N VAL A 249 5.18 21.27 -0.05
CA VAL A 249 4.67 19.96 0.39
C VAL A 249 5.77 19.17 1.13
N ALA A 250 7.00 19.18 0.62
CA ALA A 250 8.14 18.56 1.29
C ALA A 250 8.40 19.17 2.67
N CYS A 251 8.32 20.50 2.81
CA CYS A 251 8.46 21.16 4.10
C CYS A 251 7.35 20.77 5.09
N VAL A 252 6.10 20.65 4.64
CA VAL A 252 4.99 20.14 5.49
C VAL A 252 5.27 18.70 5.96
N LEU A 253 5.79 17.83 5.09
CA LEU A 253 6.18 16.47 5.46
C LEU A 253 7.33 16.42 6.46
N GLU A 254 8.35 17.26 6.28
CA GLU A 254 9.47 17.38 7.20
C GLU A 254 8.97 17.84 8.58
N LYS A 255 8.10 18.85 8.61
CA LYS A 255 7.46 19.33 9.83
C LYS A 255 6.65 18.22 10.52
N LEU A 256 5.84 17.47 9.78
CA LEU A 256 5.10 16.32 10.31
C LEU A 256 6.03 15.26 10.92
N LYS A 257 7.13 14.94 10.23
CA LYS A 257 8.14 13.99 10.69
C LYS A 257 8.78 14.46 12.00
N GLU A 258 9.13 15.74 12.10
CA GLU A 258 9.72 16.34 13.29
C GLU A 258 8.76 16.33 14.48
N ASP A 259 7.50 16.71 14.27
CA ASP A 259 6.50 16.70 15.33
C ASP A 259 6.23 15.27 15.84
N CYS A 260 6.19 14.28 14.93
CA CYS A 260 6.11 12.87 15.31
C CYS A 260 7.36 12.36 16.01
N HIS A 261 8.54 12.91 15.72
CA HIS A 261 9.78 12.58 16.44
C HIS A 261 9.85 13.22 17.82
N THR A 262 9.18 14.36 18.02
CA THR A 262 9.06 15.03 19.32
C THR A 262 8.05 14.32 20.20
N ASP A 263 6.89 13.93 19.66
CA ASP A 263 5.84 13.19 20.37
C ASP A 263 5.73 11.73 19.89
N ARG A 264 6.81 10.95 20.08
CA ARG A 264 6.88 9.55 19.58
C ARG A 264 5.89 8.60 20.24
N TYR A 265 5.37 8.97 21.41
CA TYR A 265 4.47 8.12 22.19
C TYR A 265 3.03 8.25 21.70
N ARG A 266 2.59 9.44 21.30
CA ARG A 266 1.22 9.66 20.82
C ARG A 266 1.10 9.64 19.30
N ARG A 267 2.10 10.17 18.59
CA ARG A 267 2.06 10.35 17.14
C ARG A 267 3.01 9.40 16.43
N LYS A 268 2.55 8.81 15.33
CA LYS A 268 3.37 7.98 14.43
C LYS A 268 3.25 8.52 13.03
N PHE A 269 4.39 8.87 12.41
CA PHE A 269 4.43 9.56 11.13
C PHE A 269 3.52 8.94 10.06
N LEU A 270 3.64 7.64 9.80
CA LEU A 270 2.81 7.00 8.76
C LEU A 270 1.33 7.00 9.12
N HIS A 271 0.97 6.84 10.39
CA HIS A 271 -0.42 6.94 10.85
C HIS A 271 -1.02 8.34 10.59
N GLU A 272 -0.29 9.38 10.98
CA GLU A 272 -0.71 10.78 10.80
C GLU A 272 -0.79 11.16 9.31
N LEU A 273 0.19 10.71 8.51
CA LEU A 273 0.18 10.91 7.07
C LEU A 273 -1.06 10.27 6.43
N MET A 274 -1.36 9.02 6.76
CA MET A 274 -2.51 8.30 6.23
C MET A 274 -3.84 8.96 6.62
N LEU A 275 -3.93 9.52 7.84
CA LEU A 275 -5.07 10.33 8.27
C LEU A 275 -5.24 11.56 7.38
N GLY A 276 -4.18 12.34 7.16
CA GLY A 276 -4.22 13.53 6.31
C GLY A 276 -4.60 13.22 4.87
N LEU A 277 -3.94 12.23 4.25
CA LEU A 277 -4.22 11.84 2.87
C LEU A 277 -5.66 11.37 2.66
N LEU A 278 -6.21 10.58 3.58
CA LEU A 278 -7.62 10.15 3.51
C LEU A 278 -8.60 11.31 3.68
N LYS A 279 -8.28 12.31 4.51
CA LYS A 279 -9.09 13.53 4.65
C LYS A 279 -9.09 14.43 3.41
N MET A 280 -8.18 14.20 2.46
CA MET A 280 -8.07 14.95 1.20
C MET A 280 -8.61 14.18 -0.01
N ASP A 281 -9.39 13.11 0.19
CA ASP A 281 -9.80 12.18 -0.87
C ASP A 281 -8.62 11.63 -1.71
N SER A 282 -7.41 11.56 -1.15
CA SER A 282 -6.21 11.09 -1.86
C SER A 282 -6.09 9.56 -1.85
N VAL A 283 -7.20 8.85 -2.10
CA VAL A 283 -7.33 7.40 -1.93
C VAL A 283 -6.36 6.61 -2.83
N ASN A 284 -6.10 7.08 -4.05
CA ASN A 284 -5.15 6.45 -4.96
C ASN A 284 -3.70 6.55 -4.44
N LEU A 285 -3.33 7.72 -3.91
CA LEU A 285 -2.02 7.92 -3.27
C LEU A 285 -1.91 7.06 -2.01
N VAL A 286 -2.97 7.00 -1.20
CA VAL A 286 -3.07 6.13 -0.04
C VAL A 286 -2.82 4.68 -0.43
N ALA A 287 -3.48 4.16 -1.47
CA ALA A 287 -3.29 2.79 -1.94
C ALA A 287 -1.82 2.49 -2.30
N LYS A 288 -1.16 3.41 -3.02
CA LYS A 288 0.27 3.30 -3.36
C LYS A 288 1.17 3.32 -2.12
N VAL A 289 0.89 4.20 -1.15
CA VAL A 289 1.62 4.23 0.14
C VAL A 289 1.46 2.91 0.88
N ILE A 290 0.24 2.36 0.94
CA ILE A 290 0.00 1.06 1.58
C ILE A 290 0.79 -0.03 0.88
N GLN A 291 0.73 -0.12 -0.45
CA GLN A 291 1.45 -1.12 -1.22
C GLN A 291 2.96 -1.10 -0.91
N ASN A 292 3.59 0.08 -1.03
CA ASN A 292 5.02 0.25 -0.78
C ASN A 292 5.42 -0.09 0.66
N THR A 293 4.61 0.35 1.64
CA THR A 293 4.91 0.11 3.06
C THR A 293 4.65 -1.34 3.47
N VAL A 294 3.65 -2.00 2.89
CA VAL A 294 3.39 -3.44 3.08
C VAL A 294 4.55 -4.28 2.57
N ILE A 295 5.04 -4.02 1.35
CA ILE A 295 6.18 -4.74 0.77
C ILE A 295 7.41 -4.59 1.66
N LEU A 296 7.76 -3.35 2.04
CA LEU A 296 8.92 -3.09 2.89
C LEU A 296 8.78 -3.72 4.28
N SER A 297 7.64 -3.55 4.92
CA SER A 297 7.43 -4.12 6.26
C SER A 297 7.45 -5.64 6.24
N ALA A 298 6.85 -6.27 5.23
CA ALA A 298 6.92 -7.72 5.06
C ALA A 298 8.36 -8.20 4.86
N ALA A 299 9.16 -7.49 4.07
CA ALA A 299 10.58 -7.80 3.88
C ALA A 299 11.38 -7.72 5.20
N VAL A 300 11.12 -6.70 6.02
CA VAL A 300 11.75 -6.51 7.33
C VAL A 300 11.34 -7.61 8.32
N GLU A 301 10.04 -7.92 8.38
CA GLU A 301 9.50 -8.95 9.28
C GLU A 301 9.91 -10.38 8.87
N LEU A 302 10.13 -10.61 7.58
CA LEU A 302 10.65 -11.90 7.09
C LEU A 302 12.13 -12.09 7.47
N GLY A 303 12.95 -11.05 7.30
CA GLY A 303 14.41 -11.17 7.41
C GLY A 303 14.90 -12.39 6.62
N ILE A 304 15.76 -13.22 7.21
CA ILE A 304 16.32 -14.44 6.56
C ILE A 304 15.26 -15.43 6.04
N ARG A 305 14.03 -15.38 6.57
CA ARG A 305 12.96 -16.31 6.20
C ARG A 305 12.31 -15.98 4.86
N TRP A 306 12.72 -14.89 4.21
CA TRP A 306 12.29 -14.57 2.85
C TRP A 306 12.61 -15.69 1.86
N ARG A 307 13.68 -16.48 2.08
CA ARG A 307 14.02 -17.66 1.27
C ARG A 307 12.92 -18.72 1.27
N GLU A 308 12.35 -19.03 2.44
CA GLU A 308 11.21 -19.97 2.57
C GLU A 308 10.01 -19.46 1.75
N LEU A 309 9.77 -18.15 1.80
CA LEU A 309 8.68 -17.53 1.05
C LEU A 309 8.94 -17.56 -0.46
N ALA A 310 10.16 -17.24 -0.88
CA ALA A 310 10.59 -17.23 -2.28
C ALA A 310 10.47 -18.62 -2.94
N GLU A 311 10.86 -19.68 -2.22
CA GLU A 311 10.69 -21.06 -2.67
C GLU A 311 9.21 -21.43 -2.82
N LYS A 312 8.36 -21.01 -1.89
CA LYS A 312 6.92 -21.35 -1.90
C LYS A 312 6.11 -20.53 -2.90
N MET A 313 6.32 -19.22 -2.95
CA MET A 313 5.56 -18.29 -3.78
C MET A 313 6.13 -18.19 -5.19
N GLY A 314 7.43 -17.89 -5.28
CA GLY A 314 8.11 -17.64 -6.54
C GLY A 314 8.62 -18.91 -7.22
N LYS A 315 8.58 -20.07 -6.53
CA LYS A 315 9.21 -21.32 -6.99
C LYS A 315 10.68 -21.10 -7.36
N LEU A 316 11.35 -20.19 -6.65
CA LEU A 316 12.72 -19.82 -6.94
C LEU A 316 13.67 -20.96 -6.54
N SER A 317 14.62 -21.27 -7.40
CA SER A 317 15.73 -22.16 -7.09
C SER A 317 16.74 -21.47 -6.18
N SER A 318 17.63 -22.25 -5.57
CA SER A 318 18.74 -21.72 -4.77
C SER A 318 19.65 -20.76 -5.57
N THR A 319 19.76 -20.94 -6.89
CA THR A 319 20.51 -20.02 -7.77
C THR A 319 19.84 -18.66 -7.86
N HIS A 320 18.52 -18.61 -8.13
CA HIS A 320 17.78 -17.35 -8.15
C HIS A 320 17.82 -16.62 -6.79
N ILE A 321 17.74 -17.37 -5.69
CA ILE A 321 17.89 -16.79 -4.34
C ILE A 321 19.29 -16.17 -4.18
N ALA A 322 20.34 -16.84 -4.63
CA ALA A 322 21.70 -16.33 -4.57
C ALA A 322 21.88 -15.05 -5.41
N ASP A 323 21.19 -14.93 -6.55
CA ASP A 323 21.22 -13.74 -7.41
C ASP A 323 20.61 -12.52 -6.72
N TYR A 324 19.50 -12.69 -5.99
CA TYR A 324 18.92 -11.63 -5.15
C TYR A 324 19.86 -11.22 -4.00
N GLU A 325 20.64 -12.15 -3.46
CA GLU A 325 21.58 -11.86 -2.36
C GLU A 325 22.88 -11.23 -2.81
N ALA A 326 23.33 -11.52 -4.04
CA ALA A 326 24.64 -11.10 -4.54
C ALA A 326 24.92 -9.59 -4.40
N PRO A 327 23.99 -8.66 -4.70
CA PRO A 327 24.22 -7.23 -4.55
C PRO A 327 24.35 -6.76 -3.10
N HIS A 328 23.91 -7.57 -2.13
CA HIS A 328 23.84 -7.22 -0.71
C HIS A 328 24.89 -7.95 0.14
N ARG A 329 25.76 -8.76 -0.48
CA ARG A 329 26.84 -9.45 0.21
C ARG A 329 27.86 -8.45 0.75
N GLY A 330 28.26 -8.66 1.99
CA GLY A 330 29.35 -7.92 2.62
C GLY A 330 30.72 -8.38 2.12
N THR A 331 31.77 -7.82 2.70
CA THR A 331 33.17 -8.14 2.38
C THR A 331 33.53 -9.61 2.58
N ASN A 332 32.80 -10.32 3.44
CA ASN A 332 32.93 -11.76 3.70
C ASN A 332 32.19 -12.65 2.68
N GLY A 333 31.54 -12.06 1.66
CA GLY A 333 30.79 -12.81 0.65
C GLY A 333 29.41 -13.30 1.09
N GLU A 334 28.95 -12.92 2.29
CA GLU A 334 27.63 -13.28 2.83
C GLU A 334 26.80 -12.03 3.11
N VAL A 335 25.48 -12.16 3.06
CA VAL A 335 24.58 -11.08 3.50
C VAL A 335 24.50 -11.10 5.03
N CYS A 336 24.74 -9.95 5.65
CA CYS A 336 24.56 -9.82 7.10
C CYS A 336 23.11 -10.11 7.50
N SER A 337 22.89 -10.84 8.60
CA SER A 337 21.54 -11.19 9.08
C SER A 337 20.62 -9.98 9.25
N GLN A 338 21.17 -8.85 9.73
CA GLN A 338 20.45 -7.59 9.89
C GLN A 338 20.13 -6.88 8.57
N SER A 339 20.77 -7.28 7.46
CA SER A 339 20.53 -6.75 6.11
C SER A 339 19.71 -7.69 5.24
N MET A 340 19.25 -8.84 5.76
CA MET A 340 18.46 -9.82 5.00
C MET A 340 17.12 -9.26 4.48
N TRP A 341 16.63 -8.16 5.05
CA TRP A 341 15.45 -7.49 4.54
C TRP A 341 15.65 -6.88 3.14
N LYS A 342 16.90 -6.58 2.72
CA LYS A 342 17.18 -5.98 1.40
C LYS A 342 16.93 -6.95 0.25
N PRO A 343 17.52 -8.16 0.21
CA PRO A 343 17.16 -9.14 -0.81
C PRO A 343 15.68 -9.57 -0.72
N ALA A 344 15.13 -9.63 0.50
CA ALA A 344 13.69 -9.87 0.70
C ALA A 344 12.82 -8.78 0.04
N TYR A 345 13.22 -7.51 0.17
CA TYR A 345 12.54 -6.38 -0.43
C TYR A 345 12.64 -6.44 -1.95
N ASP A 346 13.82 -6.70 -2.51
CA ASP A 346 14.00 -6.79 -3.97
C ASP A 346 13.16 -7.92 -4.56
N PHE A 347 13.10 -9.08 -3.89
CA PHE A 347 12.23 -10.17 -4.25
C PHE A 347 10.74 -9.78 -4.20
N LEU A 348 10.27 -9.26 -3.06
CA LEU A 348 8.85 -8.90 -2.88
C LEU A 348 8.43 -7.75 -3.81
N TYR A 349 9.32 -6.78 -4.05
CA TYR A 349 9.10 -5.71 -5.00
C TYR A 349 8.93 -6.28 -6.41
N SER A 350 9.86 -7.11 -6.88
CA SER A 350 9.78 -7.79 -8.19
C SER A 350 8.52 -8.64 -8.31
N TRP A 351 8.18 -9.39 -7.26
CA TRP A 351 6.97 -10.21 -7.19
C TRP A 351 5.68 -9.37 -7.23
N SER A 352 5.71 -8.14 -6.72
CA SER A 352 4.54 -7.25 -6.70
C SER A 352 4.29 -6.53 -8.02
N LEU A 353 5.30 -6.37 -8.89
CA LEU A 353 5.19 -5.60 -10.14
C LEU A 353 4.02 -6.03 -11.04
N PRO A 354 3.73 -7.34 -11.23
CA PRO A 354 2.63 -7.78 -12.08
C PRO A 354 1.24 -7.37 -11.59
N TYR A 355 1.09 -7.02 -10.29
CA TYR A 355 -0.19 -6.58 -9.76
C TYR A 355 -0.55 -5.16 -10.22
N GLY A 356 0.44 -4.32 -10.55
CA GLY A 356 0.19 -2.91 -10.91
C GLY A 356 -0.65 -2.20 -9.85
N ASP A 357 -1.80 -1.66 -10.28
CA ASP A 357 -2.79 -1.01 -9.40
C ASP A 357 -3.68 -1.99 -8.60
N GLY A 358 -3.51 -3.30 -8.78
CA GLY A 358 -4.21 -4.38 -8.07
C GLY A 358 -3.74 -4.58 -6.62
N TYR A 359 -3.70 -3.51 -5.83
CA TYR A 359 -3.17 -3.53 -4.46
C TYR A 359 -3.96 -4.44 -3.50
N ARG A 360 -5.27 -4.63 -3.71
CA ARG A 360 -6.10 -5.53 -2.87
C ARG A 360 -5.65 -6.98 -3.02
N ASP A 361 -5.51 -7.43 -4.25
CA ASP A 361 -5.09 -8.80 -4.58
C ASP A 361 -3.65 -9.05 -4.14
N MET A 362 -2.76 -8.07 -4.36
CA MET A 362 -1.37 -8.17 -3.90
C MET A 362 -1.28 -8.36 -2.37
N ILE A 363 -2.01 -7.55 -1.59
CA ILE A 363 -2.00 -7.67 -0.12
C ILE A 363 -2.66 -8.98 0.31
N GLN A 364 -3.75 -9.39 -0.34
CA GLN A 364 -4.46 -10.64 -0.06
C GLN A 364 -3.58 -11.87 -0.31
N ASP A 365 -2.86 -11.92 -1.42
CA ASP A 365 -1.98 -13.03 -1.77
C ASP A 365 -0.73 -13.08 -0.88
N LEU A 366 -0.13 -11.91 -0.60
CA LEU A 366 0.99 -11.82 0.35
C LEU A 366 0.57 -12.29 1.75
N HIS A 367 -0.60 -11.84 2.22
CA HIS A 367 -1.17 -12.25 3.50
C HIS A 367 -1.33 -13.78 3.58
N LEU A 368 -1.95 -14.39 2.57
CA LEU A 368 -2.14 -15.84 2.50
C LEU A 368 -0.83 -16.62 2.42
N ALA A 369 0.16 -16.10 1.71
CA ALA A 369 1.44 -16.77 1.58
C ALA A 369 2.22 -16.76 2.90
N LEU A 370 2.25 -15.61 3.59
CA LEU A 370 2.86 -15.48 4.91
C LEU A 370 2.14 -16.35 5.95
N ASP A 371 0.80 -16.45 5.87
CA ASP A 371 -0.02 -17.32 6.70
C ASP A 371 0.29 -18.83 6.51
N LYS A 372 0.76 -19.23 5.31
CA LYS A 372 1.10 -20.62 4.95
C LYS A 372 2.57 -21.00 5.22
N MET A 373 3.36 -20.08 5.77
CA MET A 373 4.72 -20.40 6.20
C MET A 373 4.72 -21.38 7.38
N LYS A 374 5.79 -22.16 7.56
CA LYS A 374 5.88 -23.17 8.64
C LYS A 374 5.66 -22.54 10.01
N ASN A 375 6.19 -21.32 10.21
CA ASN A 375 5.93 -20.45 11.35
C ASN A 375 5.37 -19.11 10.84
N PRO A 376 4.04 -18.92 10.78
CA PRO A 376 3.49 -17.72 10.15
C PRO A 376 3.90 -16.43 10.86
N VAL A 377 4.51 -15.51 10.13
CA VAL A 377 4.92 -14.19 10.65
C VAL A 377 3.69 -13.38 11.07
N THR A 378 2.58 -13.56 10.35
CA THR A 378 1.27 -12.96 10.59
C THR A 378 0.65 -13.32 11.95
N LYS A 379 1.11 -14.39 12.64
CA LYS A 379 0.66 -14.67 14.01
C LYS A 379 1.04 -13.54 14.97
N GLN A 380 2.25 -12.99 14.79
CA GLN A 380 2.82 -11.91 15.60
C GLN A 380 2.59 -10.56 14.93
N TRP A 381 2.78 -10.47 13.62
CA TRP A 381 2.59 -9.25 12.84
C TRP A 381 1.17 -9.15 12.27
N ARG A 382 0.22 -8.84 13.15
CA ARG A 382 -1.21 -8.74 12.81
C ARG A 382 -1.57 -7.50 11.99
N HIS A 383 -0.69 -6.51 11.93
CA HIS A 383 -0.94 -5.25 11.21
C HIS A 383 -1.11 -5.43 9.70
N LEU A 384 -0.60 -6.52 9.12
CA LEU A 384 -0.91 -6.89 7.73
C LEU A 384 -2.40 -7.20 7.53
N THR A 385 -3.05 -7.83 8.51
CA THR A 385 -4.51 -8.04 8.50
C THR A 385 -5.24 -6.70 8.58
N GLY A 386 -4.72 -5.78 9.39
CA GLY A 386 -5.20 -4.41 9.45
C GLY A 386 -5.09 -3.69 8.10
N ALA A 387 -3.96 -3.77 7.41
CA ALA A 387 -3.79 -3.20 6.07
C ALA A 387 -4.73 -3.81 5.04
N LEU A 388 -4.93 -5.15 5.08
CA LEU A 388 -5.91 -5.84 4.24
C LEU A 388 -7.33 -5.32 4.48
N ILE A 389 -7.73 -5.12 5.74
CA ILE A 389 -9.02 -4.48 6.06
C ILE A 389 -9.07 -3.08 5.47
N THR A 390 -8.03 -2.26 5.68
CA THR A 390 -8.01 -0.87 5.22
C THR A 390 -8.22 -0.77 3.72
N VAL A 391 -7.50 -1.56 2.91
CA VAL A 391 -7.61 -1.48 1.44
C VAL A 391 -8.98 -1.90 0.91
N ASN A 392 -9.68 -2.78 1.63
CA ASN A 392 -11.04 -3.19 1.31
C ASN A 392 -12.10 -2.20 1.83
N CYS A 393 -11.73 -1.26 2.70
CA CYS A 393 -12.60 -0.20 3.19
C CYS A 393 -12.41 1.14 2.45
N LEU A 394 -11.42 1.27 1.56
CA LEU A 394 -11.12 2.53 0.89
C LEU A 394 -12.30 3.09 0.09
N ASP A 395 -12.99 2.25 -0.68
CA ASP A 395 -14.13 2.69 -1.50
C ASP A 395 -15.31 3.11 -0.60
N VAL A 396 -15.64 2.30 0.39
CA VAL A 396 -16.71 2.59 1.37
C VAL A 396 -16.44 3.91 2.10
N PHE A 397 -15.19 4.13 2.50
CA PHE A 397 -14.77 5.36 3.13
C PHE A 397 -14.93 6.55 2.17
N ARG A 398 -14.42 6.43 0.95
CA ARG A 398 -14.49 7.46 -0.08
C ARG A 398 -15.92 7.88 -0.39
N ASP A 399 -16.76 6.90 -0.71
CA ASP A 399 -18.17 7.11 -1.07
C ASP A 399 -18.97 7.77 0.06
N SER A 400 -18.59 7.51 1.31
CA SER A 400 -19.28 8.06 2.48
C SER A 400 -18.73 9.43 2.92
N ALA A 401 -17.43 9.65 2.79
CA ALA A 401 -16.76 10.88 3.24
C ALA A 401 -16.79 11.99 2.19
N PHE A 402 -16.84 11.62 0.91
CA PHE A 402 -16.86 12.53 -0.24
C PHE A 402 -17.96 12.12 -1.23
N PRO A 403 -19.24 12.20 -0.82
CA PRO A 403 -20.35 11.82 -1.70
C PRO A 403 -20.35 12.71 -2.95
N LYS A 404 -20.50 12.10 -4.12
CA LYS A 404 -20.68 12.85 -5.37
C LYS A 404 -22.01 13.62 -5.29
N PRO A 405 -22.05 14.88 -5.75
CA PRO A 405 -23.26 15.70 -5.74
C PRO A 405 -24.39 15.12 -6.60
#